data_AF-A0A449I760-F1
#
_entry.id   AF-A0A449I760-F1
#
_cell.length_a   1.000
_cell.length_b   1.000
_cell.length_c   1.000
_cell.angle_alpha   90.00
_cell.angle_beta   90.00
_cell.angle_gamma   90.00
#
_symmetry.space_group_name_H-M   'P 1'
#
loop_
_entity.id
_entity.type
_entity.pdbx_description
1 polymer ?
#
loop_
_entity_poly.entity_id
_entity_poly.type
_entity_poly.pdbx_seq_one_letter_code
_entity_poly.pdbx_strand_id
1 'polypeptide(L)'
;MREEAPSRAQRVIDNNDILFQCVRPYQKNNYIHKTQNTSNQQWVASTGYAQIRTTESPNYIYHLLNTDGFNRKVMVRCTGSSYPAINSEDLATIRFYLTTAPKEQLKISRLLDLLDERIITQNKIIEKYESLIQAIIYQKKAAGIRKGDWQKTELSNVLKERIEKNTNGYIICSVSVSQGVINQIEYLGRSFAAKETLHYNVVKYGDIVYHCCPLKHFLVYKI
;
A
#
# COMPACT_ATOMS: atom_id res chain seq x y z
N MET A 1 1.06 -28.05 23.15
CA MET A 1 0.77 -27.16 21.99
C MET A 1 1.52 -25.81 22.03
N ARG A 2 2.60 -25.64 22.83
CA ARG A 2 3.39 -24.40 22.92
C ARG A 2 4.78 -24.47 22.25
N GLU A 3 5.24 -25.64 21.80
CA GLU A 3 6.65 -25.85 21.42
C GLU A 3 7.02 -25.38 20.00
N GLU A 4 6.07 -25.13 19.11
CA GLU A 4 6.34 -24.70 17.71
C GLU A 4 6.01 -23.24 17.41
N ALA A 5 5.43 -22.51 18.37
CA ALA A 5 5.06 -21.10 18.15
C ALA A 5 6.30 -20.20 18.31
N PRO A 6 6.53 -19.23 17.39
CA PRO A 6 7.62 -18.25 17.54
C PRO A 6 7.53 -17.54 18.89
N SER A 7 8.66 -17.16 19.48
CA SER A 7 8.70 -16.57 20.84
C SER A 7 7.77 -15.37 21.05
N ARG A 8 7.39 -14.65 19.98
CA ARG A 8 6.46 -13.51 20.02
C ARG A 8 4.99 -13.89 19.90
N ALA A 9 4.62 -15.09 19.46
CA ALA A 9 3.25 -15.52 19.27
C ALA A 9 2.63 -16.01 20.60
N GLN A 10 2.28 -15.07 21.47
CA GLN A 10 1.89 -15.36 22.86
C GLN A 10 0.44 -14.97 23.20
N ARG A 11 -0.25 -14.21 22.33
CA ARG A 11 -1.60 -13.70 22.61
C ARG A 11 -2.66 -14.61 21.98
N VAL A 12 -3.44 -15.32 22.79
CA VAL A 12 -4.59 -16.11 22.34
C VAL A 12 -5.67 -15.17 21.81
N ILE A 13 -6.10 -15.34 20.55
CA ILE A 13 -7.13 -14.48 19.93
C ILE A 13 -8.46 -15.21 19.78
N ASP A 14 -9.54 -14.47 19.97
CA ASP A 14 -10.92 -14.92 19.80
C ASP A 14 -11.60 -14.18 18.65
N ASN A 15 -12.77 -14.68 18.24
CA ASN A 15 -13.57 -14.03 17.21
C ASN A 15 -13.96 -12.61 17.63
N ASN A 16 -13.84 -11.67 16.69
CA ASN A 16 -13.99 -10.22 16.84
C ASN A 16 -12.90 -9.49 17.63
N ASP A 17 -11.81 -10.16 18.03
CA ASP A 17 -10.65 -9.46 18.57
C ASP A 17 -10.03 -8.54 17.52
N ILE A 18 -9.69 -7.33 17.95
CA ILE A 18 -9.00 -6.34 17.12
C ILE A 18 -7.52 -6.36 17.52
N LEU A 19 -6.64 -6.48 16.53
CA LEU A 19 -5.20 -6.40 16.67
C LEU A 19 -4.74 -5.05 16.15
N PHE A 20 -4.26 -4.20 17.05
CA PHE A 20 -3.71 -2.90 16.72
C PHE A 20 -2.18 -2.96 16.68
N GLN A 21 -1.57 -2.52 15.58
CA GLN A 21 -0.13 -2.59 15.38
C GLN A 21 0.58 -1.57 16.29
N CYS A 22 1.37 -2.04 17.26
CA CYS A 22 2.06 -1.13 18.19
C CYS A 22 3.39 -0.59 17.66
N VAL A 23 4.00 -1.27 16.68
CA VAL A 23 5.28 -0.88 16.08
C VAL A 23 5.06 -0.37 14.66
N ARG A 24 5.48 0.87 14.40
CA ARG A 24 5.21 1.64 13.17
C ARG A 24 3.71 1.72 12.85
N PRO A 25 2.88 2.22 13.79
CA PRO A 25 1.43 2.28 13.63
C PRO A 25 0.95 3.07 12.41
N TYR A 26 1.79 3.97 11.86
CA TYR A 26 1.50 4.68 10.60
C TYR A 26 1.30 3.76 9.39
N GLN A 27 1.77 2.51 9.44
CA GLN A 27 1.52 1.52 8.38
C GLN A 27 0.07 1.01 8.39
N LYS A 28 -0.64 1.21 9.51
CA LYS A 28 -2.04 0.80 9.69
C LYS A 28 -2.29 -0.68 9.38
N ASN A 29 -1.35 -1.56 9.70
CA ASN A 29 -1.55 -3.01 9.55
C ASN A 29 -2.41 -3.58 10.67
N ASN A 30 -3.50 -2.91 11.01
CA ASN A 30 -4.45 -3.37 12.00
C ASN A 30 -5.29 -4.51 11.40
N TYR A 31 -5.78 -5.41 12.26
CA TYR A 31 -6.55 -6.57 11.82
C TYR A 31 -7.73 -6.81 12.76
N ILE A 32 -8.85 -7.27 12.21
CA ILE A 32 -9.98 -7.77 13.00
C ILE A 32 -10.18 -9.25 12.67
N HIS A 33 -10.18 -10.09 13.71
CA HIS A 33 -10.35 -11.53 13.53
C HIS A 33 -11.82 -11.85 13.31
N LYS A 34 -12.19 -12.34 12.12
CA LYS A 34 -13.57 -12.68 11.74
C LYS A 34 -13.73 -14.18 11.39
N THR A 35 -12.78 -15.02 11.77
CA THR A 35 -12.81 -16.45 11.43
C THR A 35 -13.74 -17.17 12.40
N GLN A 36 -14.75 -17.86 11.88
CA GLN A 36 -15.55 -18.78 12.69
C GLN A 36 -14.69 -19.99 13.08
N ASN A 37 -14.59 -20.27 14.37
CA ASN A 37 -13.80 -21.40 14.86
C ASN A 37 -14.58 -22.72 14.65
N THR A 38 -14.57 -23.22 13.42
CA THR A 38 -15.26 -24.45 13.03
C THR A 38 -14.44 -25.71 13.31
N SER A 39 -13.18 -25.58 13.72
CA SER A 39 -12.20 -26.68 13.79
C SER A 39 -11.48 -26.82 15.15
N ASN A 40 -11.98 -26.19 16.23
CA ASN A 40 -11.29 -26.08 17.52
C ASN A 40 -9.84 -25.55 17.38
N GLN A 41 -9.58 -24.76 16.34
CA GLN A 41 -8.26 -24.24 16.06
C GLN A 41 -8.01 -23.00 16.90
N GLN A 42 -6.93 -23.03 17.68
CA GLN A 42 -6.52 -21.89 18.48
C GLN A 42 -5.62 -20.97 17.65
N TRP A 43 -5.99 -19.70 17.59
CA TRP A 43 -5.21 -18.67 16.94
C TRP A 43 -4.40 -17.89 17.97
N VAL A 44 -3.18 -17.49 17.58
CA VAL A 44 -2.29 -16.66 18.40
C VAL A 44 -1.76 -15.47 17.60
N ALA A 45 -1.62 -14.33 18.27
CA ALA A 45 -1.07 -13.09 17.72
C ALA A 45 0.28 -12.74 18.35
N SER A 46 1.06 -11.99 17.58
CA SER A 46 2.36 -11.46 18.00
C SER A 46 2.21 -10.42 19.13
N THR A 47 3.15 -10.40 20.07
CA THR A 47 3.25 -9.37 21.12
C THR A 47 3.46 -7.96 20.57
N GLY A 48 3.84 -7.81 19.30
CA GLY A 48 3.91 -6.52 18.60
C GLY A 48 2.55 -5.88 18.30
N TYR A 49 1.45 -6.57 18.64
CA TYR A 49 0.08 -6.05 18.57
C TYR A 49 -0.51 -5.87 19.97
N ALA A 50 -1.27 -4.79 20.13
CA ALA A 50 -2.24 -4.67 21.21
C ALA A 50 -3.51 -5.43 20.80
N GLN A 51 -3.95 -6.34 21.67
CA GLN A 51 -5.20 -7.06 21.51
C GLN A 51 -6.31 -6.27 22.20
N ILE A 52 -7.32 -5.88 21.43
CA ILE A 52 -8.43 -5.05 21.87
C ILE A 52 -9.71 -5.88 21.79
N ARG A 53 -10.35 -6.05 22.94
CA ARG A 53 -11.70 -6.61 23.10
C ARG A 53 -12.63 -5.49 23.50
N THR A 54 -13.70 -5.31 22.75
CA THR A 54 -14.64 -4.22 22.94
C THR A 54 -16.04 -4.75 23.30
N THR A 55 -16.76 -4.01 24.13
CA THR A 55 -18.20 -4.21 24.38
C THR A 55 -19.08 -3.50 23.35
N GLU A 56 -18.48 -2.60 22.56
CA GLU A 56 -19.12 -1.89 21.46
C GLU A 56 -19.09 -2.73 20.17
N SER A 57 -19.64 -2.22 19.06
CA SER A 57 -19.55 -2.88 17.76
C SER A 57 -18.07 -3.05 17.33
N PRO A 58 -17.58 -4.30 17.16
CA PRO A 58 -16.16 -4.54 16.85
C PRO A 58 -15.71 -3.90 15.53
N ASN A 59 -16.51 -4.04 14.47
CA ASN A 59 -16.18 -3.45 13.17
C ASN A 59 -16.18 -1.92 13.24
N TYR A 60 -17.09 -1.32 14.01
CA TYR A 60 -17.09 0.14 14.21
C TYR A 60 -15.81 0.62 14.90
N ILE A 61 -15.39 -0.06 15.98
CA ILE A 61 -14.14 0.26 16.67
C ILE A 61 -12.94 0.05 15.75
N TYR A 62 -12.91 -1.05 15.00
CA TYR A 62 -11.86 -1.32 14.01
C TYR A 62 -11.72 -0.17 13.00
N HIS A 63 -12.82 0.28 12.40
CA HIS A 63 -12.82 1.41 11.47
C HIS A 63 -12.37 2.72 12.14
N LEU A 64 -12.82 2.98 13.37
CA LEU A 64 -12.46 4.16 14.15
C LEU A 64 -10.95 4.23 14.41
N LEU A 65 -10.34 3.10 14.81
CA LEU A 65 -8.91 3.00 15.09
C LEU A 65 -8.05 3.22 13.82
N ASN A 66 -8.61 3.01 12.63
CA ASN A 66 -7.94 3.24 11.34
C ASN A 66 -8.04 4.68 10.82
N THR A 67 -8.81 5.54 11.49
CA THR A 67 -8.93 6.96 11.11
C THR A 67 -7.61 7.71 11.30
N ASP A 68 -7.35 8.71 10.46
CA ASP A 68 -6.16 9.56 10.60
C ASP A 68 -6.17 10.34 11.92
N GLY A 69 -7.35 10.73 12.39
CA GLY A 69 -7.50 11.43 13.67
C GLY A 69 -7.02 10.61 14.85
N PHE A 70 -7.38 9.32 14.91
CA PHE A 70 -6.88 8.41 15.94
C PHE A 70 -5.38 8.15 15.76
N ASN A 71 -4.95 7.81 14.54
CA ASN A 71 -3.54 7.49 14.27
C ASN A 71 -2.60 8.67 14.53
N ARG A 72 -3.00 9.92 14.27
CA ARG A 72 -2.20 11.10 14.68
C ARG A 72 -1.98 11.16 16.19
N LYS A 73 -3.01 10.85 16.99
CA LYS A 73 -2.91 10.82 18.46
C LYS A 73 -2.01 9.69 18.96
N VAL A 74 -1.98 8.56 18.23
CA VAL A 74 -1.05 7.45 18.47
C VAL A 74 0.38 7.91 18.17
N MET A 75 0.61 8.52 17.01
CA MET A 75 1.94 8.93 16.56
C MET A 75 2.62 9.93 17.52
N VAL A 76 1.88 10.87 18.11
CA VAL A 76 2.45 11.83 19.09
C VAL A 76 2.82 11.19 20.44
N ARG A 77 2.37 9.96 20.70
CA ARG A 77 2.70 9.16 21.90
C ARG A 77 3.72 8.06 21.60
N CYS A 78 4.14 7.91 20.34
CA CYS A 78 5.16 6.94 20.01
C CYS A 78 6.53 7.38 20.53
N THR A 79 7.32 6.39 20.95
CA THR A 79 8.75 6.55 21.24
C THR A 79 9.58 5.97 20.10
N GLY A 80 10.79 6.50 19.90
CA GLY A 80 11.70 6.09 18.82
C GLY A 80 11.45 6.85 17.51
N SER A 81 12.52 7.42 16.94
CA SER A 81 12.46 8.21 15.70
C SER A 81 12.35 7.33 14.46
N SER A 82 13.26 6.36 14.30
CA SER A 82 13.32 5.49 13.12
C SER A 82 12.30 4.33 13.17
N TYR A 83 11.90 3.93 14.38
CA TYR A 83 11.01 2.80 14.64
C TYR A 83 9.96 3.21 15.69
N PRO A 84 9.03 4.11 15.36
CA PRO A 84 8.04 4.61 16.31
C PRO A 84 7.21 3.46 16.88
N ALA A 85 7.11 3.39 18.20
CA ALA A 85 6.34 2.37 18.90
C ALA A 85 5.54 2.96 20.07
N ILE A 86 4.34 2.43 20.31
CA ILE A 86 3.49 2.78 21.45
C ILE A 86 3.31 1.56 22.36
N ASN A 87 3.35 1.75 23.69
CA ASN A 87 3.03 0.69 24.65
C ASN A 87 1.51 0.61 24.88
N SER A 88 1.05 -0.38 25.65
CA SER A 88 -0.39 -0.61 25.82
C SER A 88 -1.03 0.43 26.75
N GLU A 89 -0.26 0.91 27.73
CA GLU A 89 -0.66 1.89 28.73
C GLU A 89 -0.95 3.24 28.05
N ASP A 90 -0.03 3.74 27.23
CA ASP A 90 -0.17 4.98 26.48
C ASP A 90 -1.31 4.90 25.46
N LEU A 91 -1.43 3.76 24.77
CA LEU A 91 -2.53 3.52 23.83
C LEU A 91 -3.89 3.60 24.53
N ALA A 92 -4.01 3.03 25.74
CA ALA A 92 -5.24 3.04 26.53
C ALA A 92 -5.68 4.45 26.99
N THR A 93 -4.75 5.42 27.08
CA THR A 93 -5.09 6.80 27.46
C THR A 93 -5.63 7.67 26.31
N ILE A 94 -5.60 7.17 25.07
CA ILE A 94 -5.99 7.97 23.89
C ILE A 94 -7.49 8.21 23.89
N ARG A 95 -7.88 9.48 24.00
CA ARG A 95 -9.28 9.91 23.91
C ARG A 95 -9.73 10.05 22.46
N PHE A 96 -10.93 9.57 22.17
CA PHE A 96 -11.60 9.71 20.87
C PHE A 96 -13.11 9.92 21.06
N TYR A 97 -13.79 10.36 20.01
CA TYR A 97 -15.24 10.50 20.02
C TYR A 97 -15.88 9.17 19.63
N LEU A 98 -16.79 8.69 20.47
CA LEU A 98 -17.53 7.45 20.26
C LEU A 98 -19.03 7.81 20.19
N THR A 99 -19.74 7.30 19.20
CA THR A 99 -21.22 7.33 19.25
C THR A 99 -21.69 6.24 20.21
N THR A 100 -22.45 6.61 21.24
CA THR A 100 -22.97 5.65 22.23
C THR A 100 -24.21 4.90 21.75
N ALA A 101 -24.75 5.26 20.57
CA ALA A 101 -25.94 4.64 20.01
C ALA A 101 -25.57 3.37 19.20
N PRO A 102 -25.95 2.15 19.64
CA PRO A 102 -25.55 0.91 18.96
C PRO A 102 -26.07 0.82 17.52
N LYS A 103 -27.27 1.35 17.26
CA LYS A 103 -27.85 1.40 15.91
C LYS A 103 -27.00 2.25 14.95
N GLU A 104 -26.41 3.33 15.46
CA GLU A 104 -25.57 4.22 14.66
C GLU A 104 -24.21 3.57 14.37
N GLN A 105 -23.59 2.95 15.39
CA GLN A 105 -22.37 2.17 15.20
C GLN A 105 -22.55 1.07 14.14
N LEU A 106 -23.68 0.37 14.16
CA LEU A 106 -24.01 -0.68 13.20
C LEU A 106 -24.17 -0.13 11.77
N LYS A 107 -24.88 0.99 11.61
CA LYS A 107 -25.05 1.64 10.29
C LYS A 107 -23.70 2.06 9.69
N ILE A 108 -22.87 2.72 10.49
CA ILE A 108 -21.56 3.22 10.05
C ILE A 108 -20.66 2.03 9.70
N SER A 109 -20.51 1.06 10.60
CA SER A 109 -19.64 -0.09 10.37
C SER A 109 -20.06 -0.90 9.15
N ARG A 110 -21.36 -1.17 8.98
CA ARG A 110 -21.88 -1.88 7.80
C ARG A 110 -21.57 -1.15 6.50
N LEU A 111 -21.72 0.18 6.47
CA LEU A 111 -21.39 0.97 5.29
C LEU A 111 -19.89 0.85 4.95
N LEU A 112 -19.02 1.02 5.96
CA LEU A 112 -17.57 0.96 5.76
C LEU A 112 -17.10 -0.45 5.36
N ASP A 113 -17.65 -1.49 5.97
CA ASP A 113 -17.37 -2.88 5.58
C ASP A 113 -17.74 -3.15 4.12
N LEU A 114 -18.90 -2.68 3.67
CA LEU A 114 -19.33 -2.82 2.26
C LEU A 114 -18.39 -2.09 1.29
N LEU A 115 -17.84 -0.95 1.70
CA LEU A 115 -16.84 -0.23 0.90
C LEU A 115 -15.53 -1.01 0.82
N ASP A 116 -15.04 -1.55 1.94
CA ASP A 116 -13.84 -2.38 1.98
C ASP A 116 -14.01 -3.66 1.13
N GLU A 117 -15.14 -4.36 1.25
CA GLU A 117 -15.47 -5.52 0.41
C GLU A 117 -15.48 -5.17 -1.08
N ARG A 118 -16.02 -3.99 -1.41
CA ARG A 118 -16.04 -3.48 -2.79
C ARG A 118 -14.65 -3.14 -3.31
N ILE A 119 -13.76 -2.58 -2.49
CA ILE A 119 -12.36 -2.31 -2.83
C ILE A 119 -11.61 -3.62 -3.06
N ILE A 120 -11.73 -4.59 -2.14
CA ILE A 120 -11.09 -5.90 -2.26
C ILE A 120 -11.53 -6.62 -3.54
N THR A 121 -12.83 -6.58 -3.85
CA THR A 121 -13.37 -7.20 -5.06
C THR A 121 -12.82 -6.54 -6.32
N GLN A 122 -12.72 -5.22 -6.35
CA GLN A 122 -12.14 -4.50 -7.49
C GLN A 122 -10.65 -4.80 -7.67
N ASN A 123 -9.88 -4.87 -6.59
CA ASN A 123 -8.46 -5.23 -6.68
C ASN A 123 -8.27 -6.64 -7.29
N LYS A 124 -9.08 -7.62 -6.89
CA LYS A 124 -9.07 -8.97 -7.50
C LYS A 124 -9.40 -8.95 -8.99
N ILE A 125 -10.33 -8.08 -9.40
CA ILE A 125 -10.69 -7.90 -10.82
C ILE A 125 -9.51 -7.29 -11.59
N ILE A 126 -8.85 -6.27 -11.02
CA ILE A 126 -7.66 -5.64 -11.60
C ILE A 126 -6.54 -6.69 -11.77
N GLU A 127 -6.21 -7.45 -10.73
CA GLU A 127 -5.20 -8.52 -10.78
C GLU A 127 -5.51 -9.55 -11.89
N LYS A 128 -6.79 -9.93 -12.04
CA LYS A 128 -7.22 -10.85 -13.10
C LYS A 128 -7.02 -10.24 -14.49
N TYR A 129 -7.32 -8.96 -14.68
CA TYR A 129 -7.12 -8.29 -15.97
C TYR A 129 -5.64 -8.13 -16.31
N GLU A 130 -4.80 -7.79 -15.34
CA GLU A 130 -3.34 -7.71 -15.53
C GLU A 130 -2.78 -9.07 -15.97
N SER A 131 -3.19 -10.16 -15.31
CA SER A 131 -2.83 -11.53 -15.70
C SER A 131 -3.30 -11.88 -17.12
N LEU A 132 -4.53 -11.49 -17.48
CA LEU A 132 -5.07 -11.72 -18.82
C LEU A 132 -4.28 -10.97 -19.89
N ILE A 133 -3.90 -9.71 -19.66
CA ILE A 133 -3.07 -8.92 -20.58
C ILE A 133 -1.73 -9.62 -20.83
N GLN A 134 -1.06 -10.07 -19.77
CA GLN A 134 0.21 -10.81 -19.90
C GLN A 134 0.04 -12.10 -20.70
N ALA A 135 -1.02 -12.87 -20.43
CA ALA A 135 -1.32 -14.09 -21.17
C ALA A 135 -1.60 -13.83 -22.65
N ILE A 136 -2.34 -12.77 -22.99
CA ILE A 136 -2.64 -12.40 -24.38
C ILE A 136 -1.34 -12.04 -25.13
N ILE A 137 -0.48 -11.19 -24.54
CA ILE A 137 0.79 -10.81 -25.16
C ILE A 137 1.65 -12.05 -25.44
N TYR A 138 1.75 -12.94 -24.45
CA TYR A 138 2.49 -14.20 -24.57
C TYR A 138 1.94 -15.08 -25.69
N GLN A 139 0.62 -15.29 -25.74
CA GLN A 139 -0.03 -16.13 -26.76
C GLN A 139 0.13 -15.53 -28.16
N LYS A 140 -0.04 -14.22 -28.32
CA LYS A 140 0.11 -13.52 -29.61
C LYS A 140 1.56 -13.61 -30.11
N LYS A 141 2.54 -13.40 -29.24
CA LYS A 141 3.96 -13.60 -29.55
C LYS A 141 4.25 -15.03 -30.00
N ALA A 142 3.78 -16.03 -29.25
CA ALA A 142 4.00 -17.44 -29.59
C ALA A 142 3.34 -17.84 -30.93
N ALA A 143 2.13 -17.34 -31.21
CA ALA A 143 1.47 -17.55 -32.49
C ALA A 143 2.23 -16.88 -33.64
N GLY A 144 2.68 -15.64 -33.45
CA GLY A 144 3.44 -14.89 -34.44
C GLY A 144 4.79 -15.52 -34.77
N ILE A 145 5.51 -16.04 -33.77
CA ILE A 145 6.76 -16.80 -33.99
C ILE A 145 6.49 -18.05 -34.82
N ARG A 146 5.41 -18.82 -34.52
CA ARG A 146 5.05 -20.01 -35.29
C ARG A 146 4.69 -19.73 -36.75
N LYS A 147 4.08 -18.57 -37.03
CA LYS A 147 3.76 -18.14 -38.39
C LYS A 147 4.96 -17.58 -39.16
N GLY A 148 6.03 -17.20 -38.47
CA GLY A 148 7.18 -16.52 -39.06
C GLY A 148 7.05 -14.99 -39.12
N ASP A 149 5.98 -14.41 -38.57
CA ASP A 149 5.70 -12.97 -38.60
C ASP A 149 6.48 -12.18 -37.52
N TRP A 150 7.17 -12.87 -36.61
CA TRP A 150 7.88 -12.28 -35.48
C TRP A 150 9.36 -12.62 -35.52
N GLN A 151 10.20 -11.61 -35.36
CA GLN A 151 11.66 -11.73 -35.34
C GLN A 151 12.27 -11.08 -34.10
N LYS A 152 13.45 -11.55 -33.71
CA LYS A 152 14.26 -10.87 -32.70
C LYS A 152 14.89 -9.64 -33.34
N THR A 153 14.92 -8.53 -32.60
CA THR A 153 15.62 -7.30 -33.00
C THR A 153 16.24 -6.66 -31.77
N GLU A 154 17.23 -5.82 -31.97
CA GLU A 154 17.84 -5.03 -30.91
C GLU A 154 16.96 -3.84 -30.55
N LEU A 155 17.03 -3.42 -29.28
CA LEU A 155 16.26 -2.27 -28.80
C LEU A 155 16.61 -0.98 -29.57
N SER A 156 17.89 -0.82 -29.91
CA SER A 156 18.45 0.27 -30.74
C SER A 156 17.81 0.37 -32.13
N ASN A 157 17.27 -0.72 -32.66
CA ASN A 157 16.62 -0.71 -33.98
C ASN A 157 15.18 -0.18 -33.92
N VAL A 158 14.56 -0.14 -32.74
CA VAL A 158 13.13 0.20 -32.56
C VAL A 158 12.91 1.41 -31.65
N LEU A 159 13.90 1.79 -30.85
CA LEU A 159 13.87 2.97 -30.00
C LEU A 159 15.02 3.91 -30.36
N LYS A 160 14.76 5.22 -30.25
CA LYS A 160 15.78 6.27 -30.34
C LYS A 160 15.90 6.96 -29.00
N GLU A 161 17.08 6.88 -28.40
CA GLU A 161 17.35 7.59 -27.15
C GLU A 161 17.29 9.11 -27.37
N ARG A 162 16.62 9.82 -26.45
CA ARG A 162 16.61 11.27 -26.42
C ARG A 162 17.74 11.78 -25.52
N ILE A 163 18.70 12.46 -26.15
CA ILE A 163 19.86 13.07 -25.48
C ILE A 163 19.75 14.61 -25.39
N GLU A 164 18.60 15.18 -25.76
CA GLU A 164 18.31 16.62 -25.70
C GLU A 164 18.44 17.12 -24.25
N LYS A 165 19.33 18.09 -24.03
CA LYS A 165 19.61 18.66 -22.71
C LYS A 165 18.71 19.85 -22.41
N ASN A 166 18.42 20.06 -21.14
CA ASN A 166 17.52 21.12 -20.66
C ASN A 166 18.17 22.51 -20.69
N THR A 167 18.68 22.94 -21.85
CA THR A 167 19.37 24.23 -22.02
C THR A 167 18.43 25.43 -21.85
N ASN A 168 17.12 25.22 -21.98
CA ASN A 168 16.10 26.26 -21.90
C ASN A 168 15.48 26.40 -20.50
N GLY A 169 15.99 25.68 -19.49
CA GLY A 169 15.54 25.82 -18.11
C GLY A 169 14.08 25.37 -17.88
N TYR A 170 13.62 24.35 -18.59
CA TYR A 170 12.31 23.74 -18.35
C TYR A 170 12.20 23.18 -16.93
N ILE A 171 10.95 23.08 -16.46
CA ILE A 171 10.60 22.55 -15.15
C ILE A 171 11.07 21.11 -15.01
N ILE A 172 11.62 20.78 -13.84
CA ILE A 172 12.11 19.43 -13.55
C ILE A 172 10.99 18.56 -13.00
N CYS A 173 10.79 17.43 -13.66
CA CYS A 173 9.86 16.40 -13.24
C CYS A 173 10.57 15.22 -12.57
N SER A 174 9.82 14.42 -11.83
CA SER A 174 10.23 13.10 -11.34
C SER A 174 9.36 12.02 -11.95
N VAL A 175 9.87 10.79 -11.95
CA VAL A 175 9.09 9.60 -12.31
C VAL A 175 8.56 8.96 -11.03
N SER A 176 7.25 8.99 -10.85
CA SER A 176 6.51 8.31 -9.79
C SER A 176 6.07 6.92 -10.23
N VAL A 177 6.15 5.97 -9.31
CA VAL A 177 5.69 4.59 -9.54
C VAL A 177 4.19 4.53 -9.86
N SER A 178 3.41 5.38 -9.19
CA SER A 178 1.95 5.37 -9.29
C SER A 178 1.38 6.40 -10.26
N GLN A 179 2.14 7.46 -10.58
CA GLN A 179 1.62 8.62 -11.32
C GLN A 179 2.43 8.99 -12.57
N GLY A 180 3.50 8.24 -12.89
CA GLY A 180 4.32 8.54 -14.05
C GLY A 180 5.10 9.85 -13.89
N VAL A 181 5.16 10.68 -14.93
CA VAL A 181 5.95 11.91 -14.91
C VAL A 181 5.20 13.03 -14.20
N ILE A 182 5.75 13.49 -13.08
CA ILE A 182 5.11 14.43 -12.15
C ILE A 182 6.01 15.64 -11.88
N ASN A 183 5.41 16.81 -11.67
CA ASN A 183 6.12 17.97 -11.14
C ASN A 183 6.52 17.71 -9.68
N GLN A 184 7.81 17.86 -9.36
CA GLN A 184 8.34 17.52 -8.03
C GLN A 184 7.77 18.42 -6.92
N ILE A 185 7.64 19.71 -7.16
CA ILE A 185 7.20 20.66 -6.14
C ILE A 185 5.71 20.46 -5.87
N GLU A 186 4.91 20.33 -6.92
CA GLU A 186 3.47 20.10 -6.79
C GLU A 186 3.16 18.78 -6.09
N TYR A 187 3.91 17.72 -6.40
CA TYR A 187 3.62 16.39 -5.89
C TYR A 187 4.33 16.04 -4.57
N LEU A 188 5.59 16.45 -4.40
CA LEU A 188 6.42 16.11 -3.23
C LEU A 188 6.58 17.28 -2.25
N GLY A 189 6.06 18.46 -2.56
CA GLY A 189 6.18 19.68 -1.75
C GLY A 189 7.60 20.26 -1.72
N ARG A 190 8.55 19.68 -2.46
CA ARG A 190 9.95 20.13 -2.55
C ARG A 190 10.60 19.64 -3.83
N SER A 191 11.61 20.38 -4.29
CA SER A 191 12.49 19.95 -5.39
C SER A 191 13.63 19.08 -4.84
N PHE A 192 13.94 17.99 -5.55
CA PHE A 192 15.14 17.17 -5.36
C PHE A 192 16.13 17.35 -6.51
N ALA A 193 15.87 18.28 -7.43
CA ALA A 193 16.77 18.59 -8.53
C ALA A 193 18.08 19.21 -8.01
N ALA A 194 19.18 18.98 -8.75
CA ALA A 194 20.43 19.67 -8.49
C ALA A 194 20.28 21.20 -8.67
N LYS A 195 21.21 21.97 -8.08
CA LYS A 195 21.23 23.44 -8.22
C LYS A 195 21.30 23.89 -9.69
N GLU A 196 22.04 23.15 -10.51
CA GLU A 196 22.12 23.35 -11.95
C GLU A 196 21.37 22.22 -12.66
N THR A 197 20.43 22.56 -13.53
CA THR A 197 19.54 21.58 -14.15
C THR A 197 19.73 21.43 -15.67
N LEU A 198 20.68 22.15 -16.26
CA LEU A 198 20.94 22.14 -17.70
C LEU A 198 21.35 20.76 -18.23
N HIS A 199 21.96 19.93 -17.38
CA HIS A 199 22.43 18.59 -17.72
C HIS A 199 21.33 17.53 -17.76
N TYR A 200 20.12 17.85 -17.27
CA TYR A 200 18.97 16.94 -17.30
C TYR A 200 18.48 16.76 -18.74
N ASN A 201 17.94 15.58 -19.06
CA ASN A 201 17.33 15.33 -20.35
C ASN A 201 15.93 15.98 -20.41
N VAL A 202 15.62 16.60 -21.53
CA VAL A 202 14.25 17.02 -21.86
C VAL A 202 13.45 15.77 -22.20
N VAL A 203 12.19 15.74 -21.78
CA VAL A 203 11.24 14.68 -22.16
C VAL A 203 10.03 15.29 -22.84
N LYS A 204 9.49 14.63 -23.86
CA LYS A 204 8.34 15.05 -24.65
C LYS A 204 7.23 14.01 -24.58
N TYR A 205 6.01 14.44 -24.92
CA TYR A 205 4.86 13.55 -25.06
C TYR A 205 5.19 12.36 -25.96
N GLY A 206 4.81 11.16 -25.52
CA GLY A 206 5.11 9.91 -26.22
C GLY A 206 6.50 9.30 -25.97
N ASP A 207 7.41 10.01 -25.29
CA ASP A 207 8.66 9.39 -24.82
C ASP A 207 8.36 8.39 -23.69
N ILE A 208 9.21 7.37 -23.58
CA ILE A 208 9.21 6.40 -22.49
C ILE A 208 10.27 6.80 -21.48
N VAL A 209 9.86 7.07 -20.25
CA VAL A 209 10.79 7.35 -19.15
C VAL A 209 10.82 6.16 -18.20
N TYR A 210 12.02 5.76 -17.80
CA TYR A 210 12.21 4.71 -16.81
C TYR A 210 13.29 5.11 -15.82
N HIS A 211 13.20 4.54 -14.62
CA HIS A 211 14.20 4.71 -13.58
C HIS A 211 14.93 3.39 -13.34
N CYS A 212 16.27 3.40 -13.40
CA CYS A 212 17.09 2.26 -13.00
C CYS A 212 17.14 2.12 -11.47
N CYS A 213 16.02 1.77 -10.82
CA CYS A 213 16.04 1.34 -9.42
C CYS A 213 15.89 -0.19 -9.37
N PRO A 214 16.79 -0.94 -8.68
CA PRO A 214 16.77 -2.42 -8.64
C PRO A 214 15.57 -3.04 -7.92
N LEU A 215 14.69 -2.25 -7.29
CA LEU A 215 13.69 -2.73 -6.34
C LEU A 215 12.28 -2.57 -6.90
N LYS A 216 11.80 -3.66 -7.54
CA LYS A 216 10.45 -3.98 -8.05
C LYS A 216 10.11 -3.52 -9.48
N HIS A 217 9.57 -4.50 -10.23
CA HIS A 217 8.81 -4.48 -11.48
C HIS A 217 9.01 -3.29 -12.43
N PHE A 218 9.54 -3.59 -13.62
CA PHE A 218 9.62 -2.68 -14.77
C PHE A 218 8.28 -2.01 -15.04
N LEU A 219 8.22 -0.69 -14.87
CA LEU A 219 7.07 0.13 -15.26
C LEU A 219 7.58 1.20 -16.23
N VAL A 220 7.04 1.14 -17.45
CA VAL A 220 7.26 2.09 -18.54
C VAL A 220 6.15 3.14 -18.45
N TYR A 221 6.51 4.41 -18.31
CA TYR A 221 5.54 5.50 -18.27
C TYR A 221 5.52 6.23 -19.60
N LYS A 222 4.31 6.44 -20.13
CA LYS A 222 4.06 7.26 -21.30
C LYS A 222 3.66 8.66 -20.83
N ILE A 223 4.35 9.68 -21.32
CA ILE A 223 3.93 11.08 -21.18
C ILE A 223 2.80 11.37 -22.14
#